data_AF-A0A2N2YGQ7-F1
#
_entry.id   AF-A0A2N2YGQ7-F1
#
_cell.length_a   1.000
_cell.length_b   1.000
_cell.length_c   1.000
_cell.angle_alpha   90.00
_cell.angle_beta   90.00
_cell.angle_gamma   90.00
#
_symmetry.space_group_name_H-M   'P 1'
#
loop_
_entity.id
_entity.type
_entity.pdbx_description
1 polymer ?
#
loop_
_entity_poly.entity_id
_entity_poly.type
_entity_poly.pdbx_seq_one_letter_code
_entity_poly.pdbx_strand_id
1 'polypeptide(L)'
;MKKSVLILVGLVLLLASCNSSKKNLIQGNYDDIIGRSVKKLIKSPDSNKDAILLDRSFKLANDRDLETIKFLKQEAKADNWDKILMHYDMLKRRQNQIKPISPFMLNGQLTQYQYFDYDGEIISAKTNAAAYFYANGKRLVESPDKMLIRQAFSEFLRVKNYAGSAYPDIDDLLQEAKFNGISRVMVQIKNMSQYNFQPEFIERITSGNISQLNSDWVQFFFDDSDEQIDFDYLTIVNLLNIQVSPDDTKTTDRIHKKKVEDGFEYVLDPKGNVKKDTLGN
;
A
#
# COMPACT_ATOMS: atom_id res chain seq x y z
N MET A 1 16.34 -48.19 17.97
CA MET A 1 17.14 -47.15 17.27
C MET A 1 16.30 -45.93 16.85
N LYS A 2 15.14 -46.08 16.20
CA LYS A 2 14.30 -44.93 15.76
C LYS A 2 13.72 -44.07 16.91
N LYS A 3 13.36 -44.68 18.06
CA LYS A 3 12.83 -43.94 19.24
C LYS A 3 13.91 -43.10 19.96
N SER A 4 15.15 -43.58 20.00
CA SER A 4 16.29 -42.88 20.61
C SER A 4 16.70 -41.63 19.81
N VAL A 5 16.59 -41.69 18.47
CA VAL A 5 16.86 -40.56 17.57
C VAL A 5 15.79 -39.46 17.71
N LEU A 6 14.51 -39.83 17.86
CA LEU A 6 13.41 -38.88 18.09
C LEU A 6 13.56 -38.12 19.41
N ILE A 7 14.03 -38.79 20.47
CA ILE A 7 14.29 -38.14 21.77
C ILE A 7 15.49 -37.19 21.66
N LEU A 8 16.53 -37.56 20.92
CA LEU A 8 17.71 -36.72 20.72
C LEU A 8 17.40 -35.47 19.88
N VAL A 9 16.59 -35.61 18.82
CA VAL A 9 16.12 -34.47 17.99
C VAL A 9 15.21 -33.54 18.78
N GLY A 10 14.33 -34.07 19.64
CA GLY A 10 13.52 -33.27 20.56
C GLY A 10 14.35 -32.46 21.56
N LEU A 11 15.43 -33.05 22.08
CA LEU A 11 16.33 -32.39 23.04
C LEU A 11 17.14 -31.24 22.40
N VAL A 12 17.58 -31.42 21.15
CA VAL A 12 18.31 -30.38 20.39
C VAL A 12 17.40 -29.18 20.06
N LEU A 13 16.13 -29.41 19.74
CA LEU A 13 15.15 -28.34 19.48
C LEU A 13 14.83 -27.51 20.73
N LEU A 14 14.82 -28.12 21.92
CA LEU A 14 14.61 -27.41 23.19
C LEU A 14 15.83 -26.56 23.58
N LEU A 15 17.05 -26.99 23.24
CA LEU A 15 18.28 -26.22 23.50
C LEU A 15 18.47 -25.03 22.53
N ALA A 16 17.92 -25.09 21.31
CA ALA A 16 17.98 -23.99 20.35
C ALA A 16 17.15 -22.76 20.77
N SER A 17 16.10 -22.94 21.56
CA SER A 17 15.21 -21.85 22.01
C SER A 17 15.89 -20.90 23.02
N CYS A 18 16.85 -21.39 23.81
CA CYS A 18 17.53 -20.58 24.84
C CYS A 18 18.70 -19.74 24.29
N ASN A 19 19.22 -20.07 23.10
CA ASN A 19 20.41 -19.42 22.51
C ASN A 19 20.07 -18.19 21.64
N SER A 20 18.82 -18.03 21.22
CA SER A 20 18.36 -16.92 20.38
C SER A 20 18.40 -15.56 21.10
N SER A 21 18.03 -15.50 22.38
CA SER A 21 18.04 -14.24 23.15
C SER A 21 19.47 -13.72 23.41
N LYS A 22 20.44 -14.61 23.67
CA LYS A 22 21.86 -14.23 23.81
C LYS A 22 22.44 -13.72 22.49
N LYS A 23 22.12 -14.37 21.37
CA LYS A 23 22.52 -13.94 20.02
C LYS A 23 21.94 -12.56 19.66
N ASN A 24 20.67 -12.31 19.96
CA ASN A 24 20.04 -11.01 19.72
C ASN A 24 20.61 -9.87 20.59
N LEU A 25 21.05 -10.17 21.82
CA LEU A 25 21.78 -9.23 22.69
C LEU A 25 23.14 -8.83 22.08
N ILE A 26 23.84 -9.80 21.47
CA ILE A 26 25.12 -9.58 20.79
C ILE A 26 24.92 -8.83 19.46
N GLN A 27 23.76 -8.99 18.82
CA GLN A 27 23.39 -8.34 17.55
C GLN A 27 22.73 -6.97 17.73
N GLY A 28 22.56 -6.47 18.96
CA GLY A 28 21.97 -5.14 19.23
C GLY A 28 20.45 -5.05 19.00
N ASN A 29 19.76 -6.18 18.87
CA ASN A 29 18.30 -6.22 18.69
C ASN A 29 17.56 -6.17 20.04
N TYR A 30 17.75 -5.07 20.76
CA TYR A 30 17.20 -4.88 22.10
C TYR A 30 15.67 -4.75 22.10
N ASP A 31 15.08 -4.06 21.13
CA ASP A 31 13.64 -3.85 21.02
C ASP A 31 12.85 -5.17 20.91
N ASP A 32 13.34 -6.15 20.16
CA ASP A 32 12.71 -7.49 20.07
C ASP A 32 12.82 -8.26 21.39
N ILE A 33 13.92 -8.09 22.13
CA ILE A 33 14.08 -8.69 23.46
C ILE A 33 13.10 -8.05 24.44
N ILE A 34 13.00 -6.73 24.48
CA ILE A 34 12.03 -5.99 25.31
C ILE A 34 10.62 -6.49 25.02
N GLY A 35 10.21 -6.51 23.75
CA GLY A 35 8.86 -6.95 23.36
C GLY A 35 8.55 -8.39 23.77
N ARG A 36 9.51 -9.32 23.63
CA ARG A 36 9.34 -10.71 24.08
C ARG A 36 9.32 -10.85 25.59
N SER A 37 10.19 -10.15 26.31
CA SER A 37 10.24 -10.17 27.77
C SER A 37 8.95 -9.60 28.36
N VAL A 38 8.45 -8.47 27.85
CA VAL A 38 7.15 -7.91 28.26
C VAL A 38 6.03 -8.92 28.08
N LYS A 39 5.90 -9.54 26.89
CA LYS A 39 4.86 -10.54 26.62
C LYS A 39 4.92 -11.74 27.57
N LYS A 40 6.11 -12.14 28.01
CA LYS A 40 6.28 -13.22 28.98
C LYS A 40 5.96 -12.79 30.40
N LEU A 41 6.39 -11.59 30.81
CA LEU A 41 6.09 -11.04 32.14
C LEU A 41 4.60 -10.78 32.34
N ILE A 42 3.85 -10.46 31.28
CA ILE A 42 2.37 -10.42 31.34
C ILE A 42 1.79 -11.80 31.72
N LYS A 43 2.38 -12.90 31.22
CA LYS A 43 1.91 -14.27 31.48
C LYS A 43 2.47 -14.86 32.77
N SER A 44 3.65 -14.43 33.17
CA SER A 44 4.40 -14.95 34.31
C SER A 44 5.13 -13.80 35.00
N PRO A 45 4.44 -13.01 35.84
CA PRO A 45 4.99 -11.80 36.47
C PRO A 45 6.22 -12.05 37.33
N ASP A 46 6.35 -13.24 37.92
CA ASP A 46 7.48 -13.62 38.80
C ASP A 46 8.69 -14.20 38.05
N SER A 47 8.70 -14.16 36.70
CA SER A 47 9.81 -14.70 35.90
C SER A 47 11.07 -13.84 36.03
N ASN A 48 11.93 -14.15 37.01
CA ASN A 48 13.17 -13.41 37.23
C ASN A 48 14.09 -13.40 36.00
N LYS A 49 14.11 -14.49 35.23
CA LYS A 49 14.90 -14.58 34.00
C LYS A 49 14.46 -13.56 32.95
N ASP A 50 13.15 -13.44 32.73
CA ASP A 50 12.63 -12.50 31.73
C ASP A 50 12.69 -11.04 32.23
N ALA A 51 12.57 -10.82 33.54
CA ALA A 51 12.81 -9.53 34.18
C ALA A 51 14.27 -9.05 34.02
N ILE A 52 15.26 -9.92 34.23
CA ILE A 52 16.68 -9.60 33.99
C ILE A 52 16.94 -9.27 32.52
N LEU A 53 16.35 -10.04 31.59
CA LEU A 53 16.48 -9.77 30.16
C LEU A 53 15.85 -8.43 29.78
N LEU A 54 14.66 -8.13 30.31
CA LEU A 54 14.00 -6.84 30.13
C LEU A 54 14.89 -5.70 30.63
N ASP A 55 15.36 -5.75 31.88
CA ASP A 55 16.17 -4.70 32.49
C ASP A 55 17.43 -4.39 31.70
N ARG A 56 18.18 -5.44 31.34
CA ARG A 56 19.41 -5.27 30.57
C ARG A 56 19.14 -4.66 29.20
N SER A 57 18.15 -5.18 28.47
CA SER A 57 17.83 -4.72 27.11
C SER A 57 17.24 -3.32 27.09
N PHE A 58 16.37 -2.98 28.05
CA PHE A 58 15.75 -1.67 28.18
C PHE A 58 16.80 -0.59 28.44
N LYS A 59 17.69 -0.81 29.41
CA LYS A 59 18.80 0.13 29.71
C LYS A 59 19.71 0.33 28.51
N LEU A 60 20.23 -0.75 27.92
CA LEU A 60 21.13 -0.67 26.76
C LEU A 60 20.46 0.02 25.55
N ALA A 61 19.19 -0.25 25.28
CA ALA A 61 18.48 0.39 24.18
C ALA A 61 18.28 1.89 24.39
N ASN A 62 17.92 2.29 25.61
CA ASN A 62 17.70 3.69 25.94
C ASN A 62 19.02 4.47 25.96
N ASP A 63 20.07 3.90 26.56
CA ASP A 63 21.40 4.53 26.59
C ASP A 63 21.92 4.76 25.16
N ARG A 64 21.84 3.74 24.29
CA ARG A 64 22.23 3.86 22.88
C ARG A 64 21.48 4.99 22.17
N ASP A 65 20.16 5.04 22.32
CA ASP A 65 19.34 6.02 21.61
C ASP A 65 19.55 7.44 22.17
N LEU A 66 19.73 7.60 23.49
CA LEU A 66 20.07 8.88 24.12
C LEU A 66 21.45 9.39 23.73
N GLU A 67 22.47 8.51 23.67
CA GLU A 67 23.80 8.86 23.18
C GLU A 67 23.76 9.26 21.70
N THR A 68 22.99 8.54 20.89
CA THR A 68 22.82 8.86 19.46
C THR A 68 22.15 10.21 19.29
N ILE A 69 21.07 10.50 20.04
CA ILE A 69 20.42 11.82 20.04
C ILE A 69 21.42 12.91 20.43
N LYS A 70 22.21 12.69 21.49
CA LYS A 70 23.22 13.66 21.95
C LYS A 70 24.23 13.95 20.83
N PHE A 71 24.76 12.92 20.18
CA PHE A 71 25.70 13.06 19.07
C PHE A 71 25.08 13.81 17.89
N LEU A 72 23.89 13.42 17.44
CA LEU A 72 23.19 14.04 16.29
C LEU A 72 22.88 15.52 16.54
N LYS A 73 22.51 15.88 17.77
CA LYS A 73 22.32 17.29 18.18
C LYS A 73 23.62 18.07 18.17
N GLN A 74 24.74 17.46 18.57
CA GLN A 74 26.06 18.09 18.54
C GLN A 74 26.59 18.29 17.11
N GLU A 75 26.28 17.39 16.19
CA GLU A 75 26.61 17.58 14.77
C GLU A 75 25.91 18.79 14.15
N ALA A 76 24.76 19.21 14.70
CA ALA A 76 24.01 20.39 14.29
C ALA A 76 23.63 20.44 12.79
N LYS A 77 23.48 19.28 12.14
CA LYS A 77 23.01 19.18 10.75
C LYS A 77 21.49 19.14 10.69
N ALA A 78 20.90 19.84 9.72
CA ALA A 78 19.45 19.92 9.56
C ALA A 78 18.80 18.57 9.17
N ASP A 79 19.51 17.72 8.42
CA ASP A 79 19.04 16.39 8.02
C ASP A 79 19.03 15.36 9.17
N ASN A 80 19.67 15.68 10.30
CA ASN A 80 19.68 14.80 11.47
C ASN A 80 18.34 14.78 12.22
N TRP A 81 17.48 15.77 12.04
CA TRP A 81 16.23 15.89 12.81
C TRP A 81 15.26 14.72 12.59
N ASP A 82 15.26 14.11 11.40
CA ASP A 82 14.49 12.90 11.09
C ASP A 82 14.94 11.70 11.95
N LYS A 83 16.26 11.53 12.07
CA LYS A 83 16.86 10.47 12.92
C LYS A 83 16.61 10.74 14.40
N ILE A 84 16.76 12.00 14.83
CA ILE A 84 16.49 12.41 16.21
C ILE A 84 15.04 12.11 16.58
N LEU A 85 14.09 12.46 15.71
CA LEU A 85 12.66 12.13 15.87
C LEU A 85 12.47 10.62 16.05
N MET A 86 13.04 9.82 15.14
CA MET A 86 12.95 8.36 15.22
C MET A 86 13.41 7.83 16.58
N HIS A 87 14.56 8.29 17.10
CA HIS A 87 15.08 7.84 18.40
C HIS A 87 14.19 8.25 19.58
N TYR A 88 13.64 9.47 19.58
CA TYR A 88 12.67 9.88 20.60
C TYR A 88 11.38 9.03 20.56
N ASP A 89 10.87 8.73 19.36
CA ASP A 89 9.74 7.83 19.20
C ASP A 89 10.04 6.42 19.73
N MET A 90 11.28 5.92 19.53
CA MET A 90 11.68 4.61 20.08
C MET A 90 11.68 4.63 21.61
N LEU A 91 12.23 5.68 22.23
CA LEU A 91 12.23 5.85 23.69
C LEU A 91 10.80 5.88 24.25
N LYS A 92 9.93 6.71 23.68
CA LYS A 92 8.51 6.78 24.07
C LYS A 92 7.80 5.44 23.89
N ARG A 93 8.03 4.75 22.76
CA ARG A 93 7.45 3.44 22.50
C ARG A 93 7.87 2.40 23.53
N ARG A 94 9.15 2.35 23.91
CA ARG A 94 9.63 1.41 24.94
C ARG A 94 8.97 1.68 26.29
N GLN A 95 8.83 2.94 26.71
CA GLN A 95 8.09 3.29 27.93
C GLN A 95 6.63 2.82 27.89
N ASN A 96 5.96 2.97 26.74
CA ASN A 96 4.60 2.49 26.57
C ASN A 96 4.50 0.97 26.60
N GLN A 97 5.50 0.26 26.07
CA GLN A 97 5.55 -1.20 26.08
C GLN A 97 5.71 -1.79 27.48
N ILE A 98 6.50 -1.16 28.36
CA ILE A 98 6.71 -1.63 29.74
C ILE A 98 5.55 -1.27 30.68
N LYS A 99 4.75 -0.25 30.33
CA LYS A 99 3.68 0.28 31.19
C LYS A 99 2.73 -0.79 31.76
N PRO A 100 2.27 -1.80 30.98
CA PRO A 100 1.32 -2.80 31.48
C PRO A 100 1.86 -3.74 32.55
N ILE A 101 3.19 -3.86 32.67
CA ILE A 101 3.85 -4.75 33.64
C ILE A 101 4.50 -3.97 34.77
N SER A 102 4.42 -2.63 34.79
CA SER A 102 5.07 -1.80 35.80
C SER A 102 4.14 -1.57 37.00
N PRO A 103 4.61 -1.74 38.27
CA PRO A 103 5.92 -2.24 38.67
C PRO A 103 6.05 -3.77 38.51
N PHE A 104 7.27 -4.29 38.31
CA PHE A 104 7.56 -5.73 38.14
C PHE A 104 8.63 -6.23 39.11
N MET A 105 8.68 -7.54 39.35
CA MET A 105 9.68 -8.15 40.23
C MET A 105 11.01 -8.38 39.49
N LEU A 106 12.11 -7.87 40.05
CA LEU A 106 13.48 -8.09 39.58
C LEU A 106 14.35 -8.49 40.76
N ASN A 107 14.94 -9.69 40.71
CA ASN A 107 15.77 -10.25 41.79
C ASN A 107 15.09 -10.20 43.18
N GLY A 108 13.78 -10.45 43.21
CA GLY A 108 12.98 -10.42 44.45
C GLY A 108 12.65 -9.02 44.96
N GLN A 109 12.99 -7.96 44.20
CA GLN A 109 12.68 -6.58 44.54
C GLN A 109 11.67 -6.00 43.55
N LEU A 110 10.71 -5.24 44.08
CA LEU A 110 9.75 -4.51 43.26
C LEU A 110 10.48 -3.36 42.54
N THR A 111 10.50 -3.39 41.21
CA THR A 111 11.20 -2.44 40.35
C THR A 111 10.22 -1.64 39.51
N GLN A 112 10.46 -0.34 39.44
CA GLN A 112 9.72 0.60 38.62
C GLN A 112 10.70 1.51 37.89
N TYR A 113 10.50 1.70 36.59
CA TYR A 113 11.28 2.66 35.82
C TYR A 113 10.70 4.07 35.95
N GLN A 114 11.58 5.06 35.93
CA GLN A 114 11.19 6.46 35.81
C GLN A 114 10.53 6.70 34.46
N TYR A 115 9.43 7.45 34.46
CA TYR A 115 8.79 7.94 33.25
C TYR A 115 9.38 9.30 32.88
N PHE A 116 9.80 9.43 31.63
CA PHE A 116 10.24 10.68 31.01
C PHE A 116 9.22 11.08 29.95
N ASP A 117 8.75 12.32 29.99
CA ASP A 117 7.93 12.86 28.91
C ASP A 117 8.85 13.28 27.75
N TYR A 118 8.62 12.73 26.56
CA TYR A 118 9.38 13.04 25.34
C TYR A 118 8.54 13.83 24.32
N ASP A 119 7.32 14.24 24.68
CA ASP A 119 6.36 14.77 23.72
C ASP A 119 6.81 16.12 23.17
N GLY A 120 7.40 16.97 24.01
CA GLY A 120 7.99 18.24 23.59
C GLY A 120 9.14 18.04 22.61
N GLU A 121 10.03 17.07 22.89
CA GLU A 121 11.16 16.72 22.03
C GLU A 121 10.72 16.14 20.69
N ILE A 122 9.69 15.29 20.68
CA ILE A 122 9.09 14.74 19.47
C ILE A 122 8.47 15.85 18.62
N ILE A 123 7.70 16.75 19.23
CA ILE A 123 7.09 17.90 18.52
C ILE A 123 8.19 18.78 17.93
N SER A 124 9.20 19.13 18.73
CA SER A 124 10.32 19.94 18.26
C SER A 124 11.09 19.26 17.12
N ALA A 125 11.38 17.96 17.22
CA ALA A 125 12.06 17.22 16.17
C ALA A 125 11.23 17.14 14.88
N LYS A 126 9.90 16.93 14.98
CA LYS A 126 8.98 16.99 13.83
C LYS A 126 9.01 18.34 13.12
N THR A 127 8.92 19.43 13.87
CA THR A 127 8.97 20.79 13.30
C THR A 127 10.28 21.04 12.57
N ASN A 128 11.41 20.70 13.18
CA ASN A 128 12.72 20.90 12.56
C ASN A 128 12.94 19.99 11.34
N ALA A 129 12.53 18.72 11.41
CA ALA A 129 12.59 17.79 10.28
C ALA A 129 11.72 18.27 9.11
N ALA A 130 10.49 18.72 9.39
CA ALA A 130 9.59 19.28 8.37
C ALA A 130 10.20 20.51 7.69
N ALA A 131 10.83 21.42 8.45
CA ALA A 131 11.50 22.58 7.88
C ALA A 131 12.64 22.19 6.93
N TYR A 132 13.45 21.20 7.31
CA TYR A 132 14.50 20.65 6.44
C TYR A 132 13.92 20.05 5.16
N PHE A 133 12.94 19.15 5.27
CA PHE A 133 12.33 18.48 4.12
C PHE A 133 11.61 19.45 3.19
N TYR A 134 10.95 20.47 3.73
CA TYR A 134 10.31 21.52 2.94
C TYR A 134 11.34 22.29 2.12
N ALA A 135 12.41 22.79 2.77
CA ALA A 135 13.46 23.53 2.09
C ALA A 135 14.18 22.68 1.02
N ASN A 136 14.49 21.42 1.33
CA ASN A 136 15.12 20.50 0.37
C ASN A 136 14.17 20.16 -0.79
N GLY A 137 12.90 19.89 -0.51
CA GLY A 137 11.87 19.61 -1.51
C GLY A 137 11.68 20.76 -2.49
N LYS A 138 11.62 22.01 -2.00
CA LYS A 138 11.54 23.22 -2.84
C LYS A 138 12.74 23.34 -3.78
N ARG A 139 13.95 23.02 -3.33
CA ARG A 139 15.15 23.01 -4.19
C ARG A 139 15.10 21.88 -5.23
N LEU A 140 14.59 20.71 -4.86
CA LEU A 140 14.56 19.54 -5.73
C LEU A 140 13.49 19.62 -6.83
N VAL A 141 12.34 20.23 -6.54
CA VAL A 141 11.23 20.34 -7.50
C VAL A 141 11.55 21.29 -8.68
N GLU A 142 12.49 22.22 -8.49
CA GLU A 142 12.98 23.13 -9.54
C GLU A 142 13.95 22.45 -10.53
N SER A 143 14.35 21.20 -10.26
CA SER A 143 15.25 20.45 -11.14
C SER A 143 14.56 20.01 -12.42
N PRO A 144 15.23 20.01 -13.59
CA PRO A 144 14.71 19.38 -14.81
C PRO A 144 14.76 17.84 -14.75
N ASP A 145 15.48 17.26 -13.78
CA ASP A 145 15.58 15.81 -13.61
C ASP A 145 14.35 15.26 -12.87
N LYS A 146 13.53 14.47 -13.58
CA LYS A 146 12.33 13.83 -13.03
C LYS A 146 12.62 12.95 -11.81
N MET A 147 13.80 12.35 -11.68
CA MET A 147 14.17 11.58 -10.48
C MET A 147 14.33 12.48 -9.25
N LEU A 148 14.89 13.68 -9.42
CA LEU A 148 14.99 14.67 -8.34
C LEU A 148 13.62 15.24 -7.97
N ILE A 149 12.74 15.47 -8.95
CA ILE A 149 11.35 15.89 -8.68
C ILE A 149 10.58 14.80 -7.90
N ARG A 150 10.77 13.51 -8.23
CA ARG A 150 10.21 12.38 -7.46
C ARG A 150 10.74 12.33 -6.04
N GLN A 151 12.01 12.68 -5.84
CA GLN A 151 12.57 12.85 -4.51
C GLN A 151 11.89 14.02 -3.79
N ALA A 152 11.69 15.16 -4.44
CA ALA A 152 10.97 16.31 -3.88
C ALA A 152 9.57 15.92 -3.38
N PHE A 153 8.81 15.16 -4.18
CA PHE A 153 7.51 14.62 -3.77
C PHE A 153 7.60 13.79 -2.49
N SER A 154 8.64 12.96 -2.36
CA SER A 154 8.88 12.15 -1.17
C SER A 154 9.21 13.02 0.05
N GLU A 155 9.96 14.12 -0.13
CA GLU A 155 10.25 15.09 0.94
C GLU A 155 8.97 15.81 1.38
N PHE A 156 8.15 16.28 0.42
CA PHE A 156 6.87 16.94 0.74
C PHE A 156 5.89 16.03 1.47
N LEU A 157 5.88 14.72 1.16
CA LEU A 157 5.11 13.75 1.94
C LEU A 157 5.58 13.69 3.40
N ARG A 158 6.89 13.77 3.67
CA ARG A 158 7.42 13.83 5.04
C ARG A 158 6.98 15.10 5.75
N VAL A 159 7.01 16.25 5.07
CA VAL A 159 6.50 17.53 5.61
C VAL A 159 5.04 17.40 6.00
N LYS A 160 4.18 16.89 5.09
CA LYS A 160 2.75 16.69 5.34
C LYS A 160 2.51 15.80 6.55
N ASN A 161 3.26 14.71 6.68
CA ASN A 161 3.15 13.76 7.79
C ASN A 161 3.62 14.33 9.14
N TYR A 162 4.65 15.19 9.15
CA TYR A 162 5.22 15.73 10.39
C TYR A 162 4.54 17.00 10.87
N ALA A 163 4.21 17.90 9.95
CA ALA A 163 3.71 19.24 10.29
C ALA A 163 2.85 19.85 9.18
N GLY A 164 2.03 19.07 8.46
CA GLY A 164 1.26 19.57 7.30
C GLY A 164 0.43 20.82 7.57
N SER A 165 -0.14 20.99 8.76
CA SER A 165 -0.89 22.21 9.13
C SER A 165 -0.04 23.48 9.21
N ALA A 166 1.28 23.36 9.32
CA ALA A 166 2.21 24.50 9.32
C ALA A 166 2.65 24.92 7.90
N TYR A 167 2.30 24.15 6.87
CA TYR A 167 2.68 24.38 5.46
C TYR A 167 1.44 24.35 4.57
N PRO A 168 0.69 25.47 4.45
CA PRO A 168 -0.57 25.50 3.71
C PRO A 168 -0.45 25.15 2.22
N ASP A 169 0.72 25.36 1.61
CA ASP A 169 1.05 25.10 0.22
C ASP A 169 1.49 23.65 -0.06
N ILE A 170 1.58 22.80 0.97
CA ILE A 170 2.18 21.47 0.83
C ILE A 170 1.42 20.56 -0.13
N ASP A 171 0.10 20.70 -0.20
CA ASP A 171 -0.74 19.91 -1.10
C ASP A 171 -0.55 20.31 -2.56
N ASP A 172 -0.40 21.61 -2.84
CA ASP A 172 -0.10 22.12 -4.18
C ASP A 172 1.28 21.66 -4.63
N LEU A 173 2.28 21.73 -3.76
CA LEU A 173 3.64 21.24 -4.02
C LEU A 173 3.68 19.73 -4.30
N LEU A 174 2.84 18.95 -3.61
CA LEU A 174 2.70 17.51 -3.87
C LEU A 174 2.10 17.25 -5.25
N GLN A 175 1.06 18.02 -5.64
CA GLN A 175 0.45 17.89 -6.96
C GLN A 175 1.42 18.31 -8.07
N GLU A 176 2.13 19.42 -7.89
CA GLU A 176 3.14 19.92 -8.82
C GLU A 176 4.27 18.91 -9.01
N ALA A 177 4.89 18.45 -7.91
CA ALA A 177 5.96 17.46 -7.98
C ALA A 177 5.47 16.13 -8.57
N LYS A 178 4.22 15.73 -8.30
CA LYS A 178 3.64 14.55 -8.91
C LYS A 178 3.50 14.72 -10.42
N PHE A 179 2.89 15.81 -10.87
CA PHE A 179 2.65 16.10 -12.28
C PHE A 179 3.96 16.21 -13.06
N ASN A 180 4.94 16.95 -12.54
CA ASN A 180 6.23 17.15 -13.20
C ASN A 180 7.13 15.91 -13.14
N GLY A 181 6.98 15.07 -12.11
CA GLY A 181 7.77 13.85 -11.93
C GLY A 181 7.30 12.65 -12.77
N ILE A 182 6.08 12.67 -13.32
CA ILE A 182 5.55 11.59 -14.16
C ILE A 182 6.29 11.57 -15.50
N SER A 183 6.71 10.37 -15.92
CA SER A 183 7.16 10.10 -17.29
C SER A 183 5.96 9.78 -18.17
N ARG A 184 5.76 10.56 -19.23
CA ARG A 184 4.64 10.39 -20.16
C ARG A 184 5.13 9.71 -21.43
N VAL A 185 4.49 8.61 -21.78
CA VAL A 185 4.87 7.74 -22.88
C VAL A 185 3.76 7.75 -23.92
N MET A 186 4.06 8.27 -25.09
CA MET A 186 3.19 8.13 -26.26
C MET A 186 3.39 6.74 -26.86
N VAL A 187 2.30 6.02 -27.10
CA VAL A 187 2.32 4.68 -27.68
C VAL A 187 1.72 4.74 -29.08
N GLN A 188 2.52 4.37 -30.07
CA GLN A 188 2.09 4.26 -31.46
C GLN A 188 2.09 2.80 -31.89
N ILE A 189 1.01 2.37 -32.51
CA ILE A 189 0.89 1.02 -33.06
C ILE A 189 1.17 1.07 -34.56
N LYS A 190 2.16 0.31 -35.00
CA LYS A 190 2.51 0.19 -36.41
C LYS A 190 2.22 -1.22 -36.91
N ASN A 191 1.35 -1.32 -37.91
CA ASN A 191 1.11 -2.60 -38.58
C ASN A 191 2.29 -2.94 -39.50
N MET A 192 3.02 -4.00 -39.15
CA MET A 192 4.09 -4.59 -39.97
C MET A 192 3.77 -6.03 -40.36
N SER A 193 2.52 -6.45 -40.20
CA SER A 193 2.06 -7.78 -40.56
C SER A 193 1.79 -7.89 -42.07
N GLN A 194 1.61 -9.11 -42.55
CA GLN A 194 1.20 -9.39 -43.93
C GLN A 194 -0.25 -8.96 -44.23
N TYR A 195 -1.04 -8.61 -43.22
CA TYR A 195 -2.43 -8.21 -43.37
C TYR A 195 -2.56 -6.70 -43.43
N ASN A 196 -3.37 -6.18 -44.36
CA ASN A 196 -3.70 -4.77 -44.39
C ASN A 196 -5.01 -4.54 -43.62
N PHE A 197 -4.92 -3.95 -42.43
CA PHE A 197 -6.09 -3.66 -41.60
C PHE A 197 -6.76 -2.37 -42.04
N GLN A 198 -8.09 -2.34 -41.94
CA GLN A 198 -8.83 -1.07 -42.05
C GLN A 198 -8.49 -0.16 -40.85
N PRO A 199 -8.47 1.17 -41.03
CA PRO A 199 -8.19 2.12 -39.96
C PRO A 199 -9.01 1.88 -38.69
N GLU A 200 -10.30 1.56 -38.85
CA GLU A 200 -11.25 1.26 -37.76
C GLU A 200 -10.81 0.09 -36.85
N PHE A 201 -10.02 -0.85 -37.37
CA PHE A 201 -9.48 -1.94 -36.55
C PHE A 201 -8.37 -1.44 -35.61
N ILE A 202 -7.48 -0.59 -36.13
CA ILE A 202 -6.41 0.02 -35.33
C ILE A 202 -7.02 0.95 -34.28
N GLU A 203 -8.00 1.78 -34.67
CA GLU A 203 -8.73 2.67 -33.76
C GLU A 203 -9.37 1.89 -32.60
N ARG A 204 -9.91 0.70 -32.86
CA ARG A 204 -10.52 -0.15 -31.83
C ARG A 204 -9.49 -0.80 -30.90
N ILE A 205 -8.26 -1.03 -31.35
CA ILE A 205 -7.16 -1.46 -30.48
C ILE A 205 -6.72 -0.28 -29.60
N THR A 206 -6.60 0.92 -30.18
CA THR A 206 -6.18 2.13 -29.48
C THR A 206 -7.29 2.79 -28.67
N SER A 207 -8.56 2.40 -28.85
CA SER A 207 -9.68 2.82 -28.01
C SER A 207 -9.74 2.07 -26.67
N GLY A 208 -8.87 1.07 -26.50
CA GLY A 208 -8.71 0.37 -25.23
C GLY A 208 -8.14 1.28 -24.14
N ASN A 209 -8.43 0.97 -22.87
CA ASN A 209 -7.92 1.76 -21.74
C ASN A 209 -6.43 1.46 -21.46
N ILE A 210 -5.54 2.17 -22.15
CA ILE A 210 -4.08 2.07 -21.92
C ILE A 210 -3.67 2.51 -20.52
N SER A 211 -4.51 3.28 -19.82
CA SER A 211 -4.22 3.75 -18.46
C SER A 211 -4.07 2.61 -17.45
N GLN A 212 -4.53 1.39 -17.78
CA GLN A 212 -4.28 0.20 -16.96
C GLN A 212 -2.79 -0.16 -16.85
N LEU A 213 -1.96 0.29 -17.81
CA LEU A 213 -0.52 0.10 -17.80
C LEU A 213 0.20 1.16 -16.95
N ASN A 214 -0.51 2.20 -16.50
CA ASN A 214 0.09 3.27 -15.72
C ASN A 214 0.63 2.74 -14.40
N SER A 215 1.72 3.36 -13.95
CA SER A 215 2.30 3.16 -12.62
C SER A 215 2.37 4.49 -11.89
N ASP A 216 2.91 4.49 -10.67
CA ASP A 216 3.05 5.72 -9.88
C ASP A 216 3.78 6.84 -10.63
N TRP A 217 4.75 6.50 -11.50
CA TRP A 217 5.60 7.50 -12.15
C TRP A 217 5.62 7.41 -13.67
N VAL A 218 4.75 6.59 -14.26
CA VAL A 218 4.67 6.43 -15.71
C VAL A 218 3.21 6.44 -16.14
N GLN A 219 2.90 7.28 -17.12
CA GLN A 219 1.59 7.34 -17.77
C GLN A 219 1.74 7.05 -19.26
N PHE A 220 0.85 6.21 -19.78
CA PHE A 220 0.81 5.82 -21.18
C PHE A 220 -0.40 6.45 -21.87
N PHE A 221 -0.21 6.84 -23.12
CA PHE A 221 -1.21 7.48 -23.95
C PHE A 221 -1.21 6.89 -25.35
N PHE A 222 -2.38 6.81 -25.98
CA PHE A 222 -2.53 6.48 -27.41
C PHE A 222 -2.81 7.71 -28.27
N ASP A 223 -3.15 8.84 -27.65
CA ASP A 223 -3.59 10.08 -28.28
C ASP A 223 -2.79 11.26 -27.70
N ASP A 224 -2.52 12.24 -28.54
CA ASP A 224 -1.77 13.48 -28.26
C ASP A 224 -2.65 14.73 -28.36
N SER A 225 -3.97 14.59 -28.35
CA SER A 225 -4.92 15.70 -28.45
C SER A 225 -4.87 16.72 -27.30
N ASP A 226 -4.27 16.38 -26.16
CA ASP A 226 -4.08 17.31 -25.04
C ASP A 226 -2.77 18.08 -25.19
N GLU A 227 -2.87 19.32 -25.68
CA GLU A 227 -1.73 20.24 -25.87
C GLU A 227 -1.01 20.60 -24.56
N GLN A 228 -1.56 20.27 -23.38
CA GLN A 228 -0.90 20.49 -22.08
C GLN A 228 0.06 19.36 -21.70
N ILE A 229 0.12 18.28 -22.49
CA ILE A 229 0.89 17.08 -22.19
C ILE A 229 2.11 17.00 -23.11
N ASP A 230 3.28 17.26 -22.53
CA ASP A 230 4.55 16.91 -23.16
C ASP A 230 4.90 15.43 -22.92
N PHE A 231 5.29 14.75 -24.00
CA PHE A 231 5.73 13.35 -23.98
C PHE A 231 7.25 13.24 -23.85
N ASP A 232 7.71 12.41 -22.91
CA ASP A 232 9.14 12.15 -22.71
C ASP A 232 9.65 11.02 -23.60
N TYR A 233 8.76 10.09 -23.94
CA TYR A 233 9.11 8.88 -24.66
C TYR A 233 8.07 8.57 -25.72
N LEU A 234 8.55 8.06 -26.85
CA LEU A 234 7.73 7.43 -27.88
C LEU A 234 8.02 5.93 -27.89
N THR A 235 6.98 5.14 -27.65
CA THR A 235 7.04 3.67 -27.77
C THR A 235 6.30 3.24 -29.02
N ILE A 236 7.00 2.55 -29.92
CA ILE A 236 6.41 2.01 -31.15
C ILE A 236 6.18 0.51 -30.97
N VAL A 237 4.92 0.09 -31.01
CA VAL A 237 4.52 -1.31 -30.97
C VAL A 237 4.33 -1.81 -32.40
N ASN A 238 5.24 -2.66 -32.87
CA ASN A 238 5.16 -3.25 -34.19
C ASN A 238 4.31 -4.54 -34.15
N LEU A 239 3.17 -4.54 -34.83
CA LEU A 239 2.35 -5.73 -35.02
C LEU A 239 2.97 -6.57 -36.13
N LEU A 240 3.60 -7.69 -35.78
CA LEU A 240 4.31 -8.56 -36.73
C LEU A 240 3.43 -9.69 -37.26
N ASN A 241 2.64 -10.33 -36.38
CA ASN A 241 1.79 -11.45 -36.73
C ASN A 241 0.51 -11.43 -35.90
N ILE A 242 -0.62 -11.69 -36.54
CA ILE A 242 -1.94 -11.76 -35.90
C ILE A 242 -2.59 -13.06 -36.37
N GLN A 243 -3.00 -13.88 -35.41
CA GLN A 243 -3.75 -15.10 -35.65
C GLN A 243 -5.24 -14.78 -35.53
N VAL A 244 -5.99 -15.01 -36.61
CA VAL A 244 -7.44 -14.81 -36.66
C VAL A 244 -8.10 -16.19 -36.72
N SER A 245 -8.99 -16.48 -35.77
CA SER A 245 -9.86 -17.66 -35.82
C SER A 245 -11.28 -17.26 -36.21
N PRO A 246 -12.04 -18.09 -36.94
CA PRO A 246 -13.46 -17.86 -37.17
C PRO A 246 -14.22 -17.79 -35.84
N ASP A 247 -15.16 -16.85 -35.75
CA ASP A 247 -16.08 -16.72 -34.63
C ASP A 247 -17.21 -17.75 -34.79
N ASP A 248 -17.41 -18.65 -33.82
CA ASP A 248 -18.36 -19.76 -33.93
C ASP A 248 -19.76 -19.33 -33.44
N THR A 249 -20.41 -18.43 -34.18
CA THR A 249 -21.76 -17.96 -33.84
C THR A 249 -22.83 -18.82 -34.51
N LYS A 250 -23.44 -19.73 -33.74
CA LYS A 250 -24.62 -20.51 -34.18
C LYS A 250 -25.90 -19.69 -34.00
N THR A 251 -26.33 -18.99 -35.04
CA THR A 251 -27.65 -18.34 -35.06
C THR A 251 -28.75 -19.39 -35.17
N THR A 252 -29.67 -19.44 -34.20
CA THR A 252 -30.81 -20.38 -34.23
C THR A 252 -32.09 -19.60 -34.51
N ASP A 253 -32.57 -19.63 -35.75
CA ASP A 253 -33.85 -19.02 -36.10
C ASP A 253 -35.02 -19.88 -35.61
N ARG A 254 -35.92 -19.29 -34.81
CA ARG A 254 -37.16 -19.93 -34.36
C ARG A 254 -38.36 -19.16 -34.88
N ILE A 255 -39.19 -19.83 -35.67
CA ILE A 255 -40.47 -19.29 -36.15
C ILE A 255 -41.57 -19.76 -35.20
N HIS A 256 -42.27 -18.81 -34.56
CA HIS A 256 -43.45 -19.08 -33.75
C HIS A 256 -44.73 -18.79 -34.55
N LYS A 257 -45.62 -19.78 -34.70
CA LYS A 257 -46.97 -19.60 -35.27
C LYS A 257 -48.02 -19.93 -34.21
N LYS A 258 -49.03 -19.07 -34.09
CA LYS A 258 -50.21 -19.28 -33.24
C LYS A 258 -51.45 -19.28 -34.14
N LYS A 259 -52.31 -20.31 -34.03
CA LYS A 259 -53.66 -20.27 -34.62
C LYS A 259 -54.58 -19.52 -33.68
N VAL A 260 -55.41 -18.65 -34.23
CA VAL A 260 -56.45 -17.90 -33.51
C VAL A 260 -57.80 -18.35 -34.07
N GLU A 261 -58.77 -18.61 -33.21
CA GLU A 261 -60.13 -18.98 -33.63
C GLU A 261 -60.85 -17.77 -34.23
N ASP A 262 -61.45 -17.95 -35.40
CA ASP A 262 -62.10 -16.90 -36.18
C ASP A 262 -63.61 -16.89 -35.92
N GLY A 263 -64.00 -16.34 -34.77
CA GLY A 263 -65.37 -15.96 -34.44
C GLY A 263 -66.45 -17.05 -34.52
N PHE A 264 -67.70 -16.65 -34.28
CA PHE A 264 -68.88 -17.49 -34.52
C PHE A 264 -69.82 -16.76 -35.47
N GLU A 265 -70.40 -17.48 -36.43
CA GLU A 265 -71.39 -16.94 -37.37
C GLU A 265 -72.80 -17.38 -36.94
N TYR A 266 -73.70 -16.43 -36.73
CA TYR A 266 -75.06 -16.70 -36.27
C TYR A 266 -75.95 -17.16 -37.43
N VAL A 267 -76.66 -18.27 -37.25
CA VAL A 267 -77.64 -18.76 -38.23
C VAL A 267 -78.97 -18.02 -38.07
N LEU A 268 -79.53 -17.50 -39.17
CA LEU A 268 -80.80 -16.76 -39.18
C LEU A 268 -81.98 -17.64 -39.62
N ASP A 269 -83.18 -17.31 -39.16
CA ASP A 269 -84.45 -17.89 -39.60
C ASP A 269 -84.96 -17.25 -40.91
N PRO A 270 -86.00 -17.79 -41.58
CA PRO A 270 -86.52 -17.25 -42.85
C PRO A 270 -87.08 -15.83 -42.77
N LYS A 271 -87.23 -15.27 -41.56
CA LYS A 271 -87.69 -13.90 -41.30
C LYS A 271 -86.52 -12.96 -40.95
N GLY A 272 -85.28 -13.45 -40.98
CA GLY A 272 -84.06 -12.67 -40.77
C GLY A 272 -83.64 -12.49 -39.30
N ASN A 273 -84.23 -13.23 -38.35
CA ASN A 273 -83.83 -13.17 -36.94
C ASN A 273 -82.86 -14.30 -36.60
N VAL A 274 -81.98 -14.12 -35.59
CA VAL A 274 -81.11 -15.21 -35.11
C VAL A 274 -81.97 -16.39 -34.67
N LYS A 275 -81.71 -17.55 -35.26
CA LYS A 275 -82.50 -18.76 -35.06
C LYS A 275 -82.29 -19.26 -33.63
N LYS A 276 -83.35 -19.18 -32.84
CA LYS A 276 -83.36 -19.66 -31.47
C LYS A 276 -83.60 -21.17 -31.41
N ASP A 277 -82.96 -21.85 -30.47
CA ASP A 277 -83.17 -23.28 -30.28
C ASP A 277 -84.55 -23.59 -29.65
N THR A 278 -84.89 -24.88 -29.51
CA THR A 278 -86.18 -25.33 -28.94
C THR A 278 -86.43 -24.92 -27.49
N LEU A 279 -85.43 -24.36 -26.79
CA LEU A 279 -85.55 -23.81 -25.44
C LEU A 279 -85.67 -22.26 -25.44
N GLY A 280 -85.68 -21.63 -26.63
CA GLY A 280 -85.98 -20.22 -26.80
C GLY A 280 -84.78 -19.27 -26.65
N ASN A 281 -83.55 -19.78 -26.78
CA ASN A 281 -82.33 -18.98 -26.82
C ASN A 281 -81.80 -18.82 -28.24
#